data_AF-I7KGI5-F1
#
_entry.id   AF-I7KGI5-F1
#
_cell.length_a   1.000
_cell.length_b   1.000
_cell.length_c   1.000
_cell.angle_alpha   90.00
_cell.angle_beta   90.00
_cell.angle_gamma   90.00
#
_symmetry.space_group_name_H-M   'P 1'
#
loop_
_entity.id
_entity.type
_entity.pdbx_description
1 polymer ?
#
loop_
_entity_poly.entity_id
_entity_poly.type
_entity_poly.pdbx_seq_one_letter_code
_entity_poly.pdbx_strand_id
1 'polypeptide(L)' 'MPLNALAKSCSLIQYHVGQLAVNEQNPAAKGFYEHMGFEVVSRSPLDDQGNPYPILNMVLLY' A
#
# COMPACT_ATOMS: atom_id res chain seq x y z
N MET A 1 -3.04 -16.72 -1.39
CA MET A 1 -2.46 -15.49 -0.79
C MET A 1 -2.44 -14.44 -1.89
N PRO A 2 -3.01 -13.24 -1.69
CA PRO A 2 -3.25 -12.30 -2.79
C PRO A 2 -1.91 -11.78 -3.31
N LEU A 3 -1.53 -12.25 -4.49
CA LEU A 3 -0.46 -11.68 -5.30
C LEU A 3 -0.79 -10.19 -5.52
N ASN A 4 0.20 -9.30 -5.41
CA ASN A 4 0.26 -7.90 -5.92
C ASN A 4 0.40 -6.76 -4.88
N ALA A 5 0.58 -7.02 -3.58
CA ALA A 5 0.95 -5.96 -2.62
C ALA A 5 2.47 -5.91 -2.44
N LEU A 6 3.12 -4.83 -2.93
CA LEU A 6 4.52 -4.54 -2.63
C LEU A 6 4.57 -3.87 -1.25
N ALA A 7 4.61 -4.68 -0.20
CA ALA A 7 4.97 -4.20 1.14
C ALA A 7 6.45 -3.78 1.12
N LYS A 8 6.74 -2.52 0.80
CA LYS A 8 8.08 -1.95 0.97
C LYS A 8 8.30 -1.71 2.46
N SER A 9 9.06 -2.58 3.11
CA SER A 9 9.67 -2.31 4.40
C SER A 9 10.73 -1.22 4.21
N CYS A 10 10.39 0.04 4.52
CA CYS A 10 11.40 1.07 4.68
C CYS A 10 12.20 0.73 5.94
N SER A 11 13.39 0.17 5.73
CA SER A 11 14.34 -0.20 6.76
C SER A 11 14.94 1.07 7.36
N LEU A 12 14.44 1.54 8.49
CA LEU A 12 15.18 2.27 9.52
C LEU A 12 14.22 2.44 10.72
N ILE A 13 14.62 1.85 11.84
CA ILE A 13 13.96 1.80 13.15
C ILE A 13 13.03 0.56 13.36
N GLN A 14 13.34 -0.16 14.43
CA GLN A 14 12.62 -1.30 15.00
C GLN A 14 11.08 -1.23 14.89
N TYR A 15 10.48 -2.30 14.35
CA TYR A 15 9.12 -2.79 14.62
C TYR A 15 7.95 -1.78 14.59
N HIS A 16 7.51 -1.38 13.40
CA HIS A 16 6.08 -1.26 13.06
C HIS A 16 5.93 -1.08 11.54
N VAL A 17 5.29 -2.02 10.86
CA VAL A 17 4.90 -1.83 9.45
C VAL A 17 3.68 -0.92 9.45
N GLY A 18 3.92 0.39 9.59
CA GLY A 18 2.88 1.41 9.61
C GLY A 18 2.51 1.95 8.24
N GLN A 19 3.16 1.51 7.15
CA GLN A 19 2.90 1.99 5.79
C GLN A 19 3.07 0.88 4.75
N LEU A 20 2.25 0.92 3.70
CA LEU A 20 2.31 -0.01 2.58
C LEU A 20 1.86 0.67 1.28
N ALA A 21 2.19 0.04 0.15
CA ALA A 21 1.71 0.44 -1.17
C ALA A 21 0.88 -0.69 -1.78
N VAL A 22 -0.31 -0.36 -2.27
CA VAL A 22 -1.20 -1.30 -2.96
C VAL A 22 -1.57 -0.74 -4.32
N ASN A 23 -1.62 -1.60 -5.34
CA ASN A 23 -2.17 -1.19 -6.64
C ASN A 23 -3.69 -0.96 -6.49
N GLU A 24 -4.18 0.22 -6.87
CA GLU A 24 -5.60 0.61 -6.80
C GLU A 24 -6.50 -0.36 -7.56
N GLN A 25 -5.98 -0.97 -8.62
CA GLN A 25 -6.69 -1.96 -9.44
C GLN A 25 -6.87 -3.31 -8.74
N ASN A 26 -6.32 -3.49 -7.52
CA ASN A 26 -6.56 -4.66 -6.68
C ASN A 26 -7.54 -4.32 -5.55
N PRO A 27 -8.86 -4.28 -5.82
CA PRO A 27 -9.86 -3.92 -4.82
C PRO A 27 -9.91 -4.91 -3.64
N ALA A 28 -9.54 -6.17 -3.86
CA ALA A 28 -9.46 -7.16 -2.79
C ALA A 28 -8.35 -6.84 -1.78
N ALA A 29 -7.16 -6.47 -2.26
CA ALA A 29 -6.06 -6.06 -1.39
C ALA A 29 -6.36 -4.73 -0.68
N LYS A 30 -6.93 -3.75 -1.40
CA LYS A 30 -7.37 -2.48 -0.81
C LYS A 30 -8.34 -2.74 0.36
N GLY A 31 -9.42 -3.49 0.10
CA GLY A 31 -10.41 -3.82 1.12
C GLY A 31 -9.80 -4.58 2.30
N PHE A 32 -8.89 -5.52 2.05
CA PHE A 32 -8.19 -6.26 3.11
C PHE A 32 -7.42 -5.33 4.06
N TYR A 33 -6.66 -4.36 3.52
CA TYR A 33 -5.89 -3.42 4.34
C TYR A 33 -6.77 -2.36 5.02
N GLU A 34 -7.84 -1.90 4.36
CA GLU A 34 -8.85 -1.04 5.01
C GLU A 34 -9.47 -1.74 6.24
N HIS A 35 -9.77 -3.04 6.15
CA HIS A 35 -10.28 -3.82 7.29
C HIS A 35 -9.24 -4.01 8.41
N MET A 36 -7.94 -3.92 8.09
CA MET A 36 -6.86 -3.93 9.09
C MET A 36 -6.65 -2.56 9.76
N GLY A 37 -7.36 -1.53 9.32
CA GLY A 37 -7.25 -0.15 9.84
C GLY A 37 -6.25 0.73 9.08
N PHE A 38 -5.76 0.29 7.92
CA PHE A 38 -4.94 1.15 7.07
C PHE A 38 -5.83 2.14 6.31
N GLU A 39 -5.37 3.38 6.22
CA GLU A 39 -6.02 4.45 5.48
C GLU A 39 -5.16 4.92 4.31
N VAL A 40 -5.79 5.28 3.19
CA VAL A 40 -5.09 5.81 2.02
C VAL A 40 -4.63 7.25 2.31
N VAL A 41 -3.32 7.49 2.26
CA VAL A 41 -2.73 8.84 2.46
C VAL A 41 -2.30 9.51 1.17
N SER A 42 -2.05 8.73 0.11
CA SER A 42 -1.71 9.28 -1.20
C SER A 42 -1.99 8.29 -2.32
N ARG A 43 -2.11 8.83 -3.53
CA ARG A 43 -2.30 8.09 -4.77
C ARG A 43 -1.33 8.60 -5.83
N SER A 44 -0.58 7.69 -6.44
CA SER A 44 0.25 7.96 -7.61
C SER A 44 -0.46 7.41 -8.86
N PRO A 45 -0.58 8.17 -9.95
CA PRO A 45 -1.22 7.69 -11.18
C PRO A 45 -0.36 6.67 -11.93
N LEU A 46 0.95 6.67 -11.68
CA LEU A 46 1.93 5.77 -12.29
C LEU A 46 2.65 4.98 -11.19
N ASP A 47 3.20 3.82 -11.56
CA ASP A 47 4.16 3.09 -10.72
C ASP A 47 5.57 3.71 -10.80
N ASP A 48 6.51 3.14 -10.04
CA ASP A 48 7.91 3.59 -10.01
C ASP A 48 8.64 3.47 -11.36
N GLN A 49 8.06 2.74 -12.33
CA GLN A 49 8.61 2.54 -13.67
C GLN A 49 7.89 3.41 -14.73
N GLY A 50 6.92 4.24 -14.32
CA GLY A 50 6.15 5.10 -15.21
C GLY A 50 4.98 4.39 -15.92
N ASN A 51 4.65 3.16 -15.54
CA ASN A 51 3.50 2.45 -16.09
C ASN A 51 2.19 2.99 -15.50
N PRO A 52 1.07 2.94 -16.23
CA PRO A 52 -0.24 3.42 -15.78
C PRO A 52 -0.92 2.45 -14.82
N TYR A 53 -0.22 2.08 -13.75
CA TYR A 53 -0.71 1.27 -12.64
C TYR A 53 -0.82 2.15 -11.41
N PRO A 54 -2.00 2.70 -11.10
CA PRO A 54 -2.13 3.61 -9.99
C PRO A 54 -1.81 2.92 -8.65
N ILE A 55 -0.97 3.55 -7.85
CA ILE A 55 -0.54 3.04 -6.55
C ILE A 55 -1.17 3.87 -5.44
N LEU A 56 -1.77 3.22 -4.46
CA LEU A 56 -2.22 3.81 -3.22
C LEU A 56 -1.17 3.55 -2.14
N ASN A 57 -0.66 4.60 -1.52
CA ASN A 57 0.09 4.46 -0.29
C ASN A 57 -0.88 4.55 0.88
N MET A 58 -0.84 3.55 1.74
CA MET A 58 -1.70 3.44 2.91
C MET A 58 -0.87 3.41 4.18
N VAL A 59 -1.37 4.01 5.24
CA VAL A 59 -0.71 4.01 6.54
C VAL A 59 -1.68 3.57 7.62
N LEU A 60 -1.11 3.05 8.69
CA LEU A 60 -1.81 2.58 9.86
C LEU A 60 -1.72 3.66 10.95
N LEU A 61 -2.83 4.38 11.16
CA LEU A 61 -2.91 5.47 12.11
C LEU A 61 -3.33 4.90 13.48
N TYR A 62 -2.35 4.72 14.37
CA TYR A 62 -2.58 4.36 15.78
C TYR A 62 -1.93 5.40 16.69
#